data_AF-A0A2H0VRF8-F1
#
_entry.id   AF-A0A2H0VRF8-F1
#
_cell.length_a   1.000
_cell.length_b   1.000
_cell.length_c   1.000
_cell.angle_alpha   90.00
_cell.angle_beta   90.00
_cell.angle_gamma   90.00
#
_symmetry.space_group_name_H-M   'P 1'
#
loop_
_entity.id
_entity.type
_entity.pdbx_description
1 polymer ?
#
loop_
_entity_poly.entity_id
_entity_poly.type
_entity_poly.pdbx_seq_one_letter_code
_entity_poly.pdbx_strand_id
1 'polypeptide(L)'
;MYVLVVISSLLSSLVTFYSGFGLGTILMAVLAIFFPLPQAIIITAIVHLINSGLKSSLLYKSIHWNIALKFGAIALIAAIPGALLFKKLSFLPAIQDYSIFGLFLFRS
;
A
#
# COMPACT_ATOMS: atom_id res chain seq x y z
N MET A 1 5.14 9.77 17.29
CA MET A 1 4.82 8.61 16.43
C MET A 1 3.85 8.97 15.31
N TYR A 2 2.64 9.46 15.61
CA TYR A 2 1.63 9.82 14.60
C TYR A 2 2.05 10.90 13.60
N VAL A 3 2.86 11.88 14.02
CA VAL A 3 3.36 12.96 13.13
C VAL A 3 4.19 12.41 11.97
N LEU A 4 5.01 11.37 12.20
CA LEU A 4 5.81 10.73 11.15
C LEU A 4 4.93 10.00 10.13
N VAL A 5 3.85 9.38 10.59
CA VAL A 5 2.86 8.71 9.73
C VAL A 5 2.12 9.72 8.85
N VAL A 6 1.77 10.88 9.40
CA VAL A 6 1.13 11.97 8.65
C VAL A 6 2.09 12.52 7.60
N ILE A 7 3.34 12.82 7.97
CA ILE A 7 4.36 13.35 7.04
C ILE A 7 4.68 12.32 5.94
N SER A 8 4.85 11.04 6.28
CA SER A 8 5.14 10.00 5.28
C SER A 8 3.97 9.81 4.31
N SER A 9 2.73 9.87 4.81
CA SER A 9 1.51 9.78 4.00
C SER A 9 1.37 10.98 3.07
N LEU A 10 1.69 12.19 3.56
CA LEU A 10 1.65 13.43 2.78
C LEU A 10 2.69 13.40 1.65
N LEU A 11 3.95 13.07 1.98
CA LEU A 11 5.04 12.96 1.00
C LEU A 11 4.74 11.86 -0.03
N SER A 12 4.31 10.68 0.43
CA SER A 12 3.91 9.59 -0.47
C SER A 12 2.78 10.04 -1.42
N SER A 13 1.82 10.82 -0.93
CA SER A 13 0.72 11.33 -1.74
C SER A 13 1.21 12.29 -2.84
N LEU A 14 2.07 13.26 -2.49
CA LEU A 14 2.68 14.19 -3.45
C LEU A 14 3.49 13.46 -4.52
N VAL A 15 4.35 12.53 -4.11
CA VAL A 15 5.24 11.85 -5.06
C VAL A 15 4.43 10.89 -5.95
N THR A 16 3.41 10.22 -5.42
CA THR A 16 2.50 9.37 -6.22
C THR A 16 1.64 10.19 -7.19
N PHE A 17 1.28 11.42 -6.83
CA PHE A 17 0.56 12.33 -7.73
C PHE A 17 1.38 12.63 -8.98
N TYR A 18 2.70 12.84 -8.85
CA TYR A 18 3.60 13.09 -9.97
C TYR A 18 4.06 11.82 -10.71
N SER A 19 4.40 10.73 -10.00
CA SER A 19 5.00 9.53 -10.65
C SER A 19 3.98 8.64 -11.35
N GLY A 20 2.69 8.72 -10.98
CA GLY A 20 1.61 7.99 -11.64
C GLY A 20 1.50 6.49 -11.33
N PHE A 21 2.52 5.82 -10.78
CA PHE A 21 2.41 4.42 -10.34
C PHE A 21 3.50 4.02 -9.32
N GLY A 22 3.19 3.05 -8.47
CA GLY A 22 4.18 2.28 -7.71
C GLY A 22 4.70 2.88 -6.40
N LEU A 23 4.53 4.18 -6.12
CA LEU A 23 5.06 4.78 -4.87
C LEU A 23 4.23 4.53 -3.61
N GLY A 24 2.98 4.08 -3.76
CA GLY A 24 2.17 3.62 -2.63
C GLY A 24 2.74 2.39 -1.92
N THR A 25 3.60 1.60 -2.58
CA THR A 25 4.27 0.46 -1.95
C THR A 25 5.35 0.89 -0.97
N ILE A 26 5.98 2.06 -1.17
CA ILE A 26 6.94 2.64 -0.22
C ILE A 26 6.21 3.01 1.08
N LEU A 27 4.98 3.53 0.99
CA LEU A 27 4.17 3.80 2.18
C LEU A 27 3.88 2.53 2.98
N MET A 28 3.59 1.40 2.32
CA MET A 28 3.40 0.12 3.00
C MET A 28 4.67 -0.32 3.74
N ALA A 29 5.84 -0.22 3.12
CA ALA A 29 7.11 -0.54 3.77
C ALA A 29 7.38 0.35 4.99
N VAL A 30 7.09 1.65 4.90
CA VAL A 30 7.22 2.59 6.02
C VAL A 30 6.22 2.26 7.13
N LEU A 31 4.96 1.99 6.80
CA LEU A 31 3.92 1.67 7.80
C LEU A 31 4.18 0.33 8.49
N ALA A 32 4.75 -0.66 7.80
CA ALA A 32 5.10 -1.96 8.38
C ALA A 32 6.19 -1.86 9.47
N ILE A 33 6.96 -0.76 9.52
CA ILE A 33 7.92 -0.50 10.61
C ILE A 33 7.19 -0.06 11.89
N PHE A 34 6.04 0.61 11.75
CA PHE A 34 5.32 1.22 12.88
C PHE A 34 4.06 0.45 13.30
N PHE A 35 3.50 -0.36 12.41
CA PHE A 35 2.25 -1.08 12.61
C PHE A 35 2.41 -2.56 12.21
N PRO A 36 1.66 -3.46 12.86
CA PRO A 36 1.64 -4.84 12.39
C PRO A 36 1.14 -4.92 10.95
N LEU A 37 1.62 -5.94 10.23
CA LEU A 37 1.49 -6.06 8.79
C LEU A 37 0.05 -5.93 8.27
N PRO A 38 -0.97 -6.52 8.93
CA PRO A 38 -2.36 -6.37 8.50
C PRO A 38 -2.85 -4.91 8.55
N GLN A 39 -2.53 -4.17 9.62
CA GLN A 39 -2.92 -2.75 9.71
C GLN A 39 -2.18 -1.90 8.67
N ALA A 40 -0.87 -2.12 8.49
CA ALA A 40 -0.07 -1.38 7.52
C ALA A 40 -0.62 -1.53 6.08
N ILE A 41 -1.04 -2.73 5.70
CA ILE A 41 -1.64 -3.02 4.39
C ILE A 41 -2.98 -2.29 4.23
N ILE A 42 -3.87 -2.38 5.23
CA ILE A 42 -5.19 -1.73 5.17
C ILE A 42 -5.05 -0.21 5.05
N ILE A 43 -4.19 0.40 5.88
CA ILE A 43 -3.95 1.84 5.85
C ILE A 43 -3.38 2.26 4.49
N THR A 44 -2.42 1.52 3.95
CA THR A 44 -1.85 1.82 2.62
C THR A 44 -2.91 1.74 1.53
N ALA A 45 -3.75 0.70 1.56
CA ALA A 45 -4.82 0.52 0.58
C ALA A 45 -5.80 1.70 0.58
N ILE A 46 -6.20 2.19 1.77
CA ILE A 46 -7.09 3.35 1.92
C ILE A 46 -6.43 4.61 1.38
N VAL A 47 -5.20 4.91 1.80
CA VAL A 47 -4.48 6.12 1.35
C VAL A 47 -4.28 6.10 -0.16
N HIS A 48 -3.93 4.95 -0.73
CA HIS A 48 -3.78 4.79 -2.17
C HIS A 48 -5.10 4.96 -2.92
N LEU A 49 -6.20 4.37 -2.41
CA LEU A 49 -7.53 4.53 -3.01
C LEU A 49 -7.98 5.99 -3.01
N ILE A 50 -7.79 6.70 -1.90
CA ILE A 50 -8.17 8.12 -1.79
C ILE A 50 -7.30 8.97 -2.74
N ASN A 51 -5.98 8.79 -2.75
CA ASN A 51 -5.08 9.60 -3.58
C ASN A 51 -5.28 9.33 -5.07
N SER A 52 -5.31 8.05 -5.48
CA SER A 52 -5.54 7.66 -6.87
C SER A 52 -6.97 8.00 -7.32
N GLY A 53 -7.95 7.92 -6.42
CA GLY A 53 -9.34 8.34 -6.66
C GLY A 53 -9.49 9.85 -6.86
N LEU A 54 -8.87 10.67 -6.00
CA LEU A 54 -8.83 12.12 -6.15
C LEU A 54 -8.16 12.54 -7.45
N LYS A 55 -6.99 11.95 -7.77
CA LYS A 55 -6.29 12.21 -9.03
C LYS A 55 -7.14 11.82 -10.23
N SER A 56 -7.78 10.66 -10.18
CA SER A 56 -8.70 10.19 -11.24
C SER A 56 -9.90 11.12 -11.40
N SER A 57 -10.50 11.58 -10.30
CA SER A 57 -11.62 12.52 -10.32
C SER A 57 -11.23 13.88 -10.89
N LEU A 58 -10.06 14.43 -10.51
CA LEU A 58 -9.56 15.71 -11.01
C LEU A 58 -9.18 15.65 -12.49
N LEU A 59 -8.60 14.54 -12.93
CA LEU A 59 -8.11 14.34 -14.31
C LEU A 59 -9.08 13.53 -15.18
N TYR A 60 -10.34 13.35 -14.76
CA TYR A 60 -11.26 12.39 -15.38
C TYR A 60 -11.46 12.61 -16.89
N LYS A 61 -11.38 13.87 -17.35
CA LYS A 61 -11.50 14.25 -18.77
C LYS A 61 -10.32 13.77 -19.62
N SER A 62 -9.16 13.56 -19.00
CA SER A 62 -7.92 13.14 -19.66
C SER A 62 -7.67 11.62 -19.53
N ILE A 63 -8.60 10.87 -18.93
CA ILE A 63 -8.47 9.43 -18.74
C ILE A 63 -8.79 8.69 -20.04
N HIS A 64 -7.85 7.87 -20.50
CA HIS A 64 -8.10 6.88 -21.54
C HIS A 64 -8.84 5.65 -20.97
N TRP A 65 -10.17 5.71 -20.95
CA TRP A 65 -11.05 4.69 -20.34
C TRP A 65 -10.81 3.26 -20.83
N ASN A 66 -10.46 3.07 -22.09
CA ASN A 66 -10.13 1.73 -22.63
C ASN A 66 -8.92 1.10 -21.92
N ILE A 67 -7.90 1.90 -21.62
CA ILE A 67 -6.71 1.44 -20.88
C ILE A 67 -7.05 1.25 -19.41
N ALA A 68 -7.74 2.22 -18.80
CA ALA A 68 -8.13 2.17 -17.40
C ALA A 68 -8.96 0.92 -17.06
N LEU A 69 -9.93 0.56 -17.91
CA LEU A 69 -10.78 -0.62 -17.70
C LEU A 69 -10.03 -1.93 -17.90
N LYS A 70 -9.19 -2.05 -18.96
CA LYS A 70 -8.39 -3.26 -19.18
C LYS A 70 -7.38 -3.48 -18.07
N PHE A 71 -6.66 -2.42 -17.69
CA PHE A 71 -5.68 -2.48 -16.62
C PHE A 71 -6.34 -2.74 -15.27
N GLY A 72 -7.43 -2.05 -14.97
CA GLY A 72 -8.21 -2.22 -13.74
C GLY A 72 -8.80 -3.63 -13.62
N ALA A 73 -9.35 -4.18 -14.70
CA ALA A 73 -9.91 -5.54 -14.70
C ALA A 73 -8.82 -6.60 -14.46
N ILE A 74 -7.67 -6.49 -15.15
CA ILE A 74 -6.53 -7.39 -14.93
C ILE A 74 -6.03 -7.28 -13.48
N ALA A 75 -5.90 -6.06 -12.96
CA ALA A 75 -5.49 -5.81 -11.58
C ALA A 75 -6.47 -6.41 -10.56
N LEU A 76 -7.79 -6.29 -10.80
CA LEU A 76 -8.82 -6.84 -9.92
C LEU A 76 -8.74 -8.37 -9.87
N ILE A 77 -8.58 -9.02 -11.02
CA ILE A 77 -8.44 -10.47 -11.13
C ILE A 77 -7.14 -10.91 -10.43
N ALA A 78 -6.04 -10.20 -10.61
CA ALA A 78 -4.76 -10.50 -9.97
C ALA A 78 -4.76 -10.27 -8.45
N ALA A 79 -5.62 -9.37 -7.94
CA ALA A 79 -5.73 -9.12 -6.50
C ALA A 79 -6.28 -10.32 -5.72
N ILE A 80 -7.12 -11.17 -6.35
CA ILE A 80 -7.73 -12.35 -5.73
C ILE A 80 -6.67 -13.39 -5.31
N PRO A 81 -5.82 -13.93 -6.21
CA PRO A 81 -4.78 -14.86 -5.80
C PRO A 81 -3.76 -14.21 -4.86
N GLY A 82 -3.48 -12.91 -5.02
CA GLY A 82 -2.64 -12.16 -4.10
C GLY A 82 -3.19 -12.12 -2.67
N ALA A 83 -4.48 -11.85 -2.50
CA ALA A 83 -5.14 -11.84 -1.19
C ALA A 83 -5.21 -13.24 -0.55
N LEU A 84 -5.46 -14.28 -1.35
CA LEU A 84 -5.46 -15.66 -0.87
C LEU A 84 -4.07 -16.12 -0.42
N LEU A 85 -3.03 -15.76 -1.19
CA LEU A 85 -1.65 -16.02 -0.84
C LEU A 85 -1.26 -15.28 0.45
N PHE A 86 -1.59 -13.98 0.53
CA PHE A 86 -1.35 -13.18 1.72
C PHE A 86 -2.01 -13.78 2.96
N LYS A 87 -3.28 -14.21 2.86
CA LYS A 87 -3.98 -14.90 3.96
C LYS A 87 -3.22 -16.14 4.43
N LYS A 88 -2.70 -16.96 3.52
CA LYS A 88 -1.89 -18.14 3.88
C LYS A 88 -0.57 -17.74 4.55
N LEU A 89 0.09 -16.70 4.07
CA LEU A 89 1.33 -16.20 4.66
C LEU A 89 1.13 -15.63 6.07
N SER A 90 0.01 -14.98 6.33
CA SER A 90 -0.30 -14.39 7.65
C SER A 90 -0.47 -15.42 8.78
N PHE A 91 -0.66 -16.70 8.46
CA PHE A 91 -0.75 -17.79 9.46
C PHE A 91 0.54 -18.58 9.63
N LEU A 92 1.56 -18.33 8.79
CA LEU A 92 2.86 -18.96 8.97
C LEU A 92 3.60 -18.26 10.13
N PRO A 93 4.22 -19.01 11.06
CA PRO A 93 5.10 -18.40 12.05
C PRO A 93 6.21 -17.64 11.32
N ALA A 94 6.57 -16.46 11.85
CA ALA A 94 7.62 -15.64 11.27
C ALA A 94 8.88 -16.51 11.08
N ILE A 95 9.36 -16.60 9.84
CA ILE A 95 10.43 -17.53 9.46
C ILE A 95 11.71 -17.23 10.23
N GLN A 96 11.93 -15.95 10.58
CA GLN A 96 12.98 -15.50 11.50
C GLN A 96 12.55 -14.21 12.20
N ASP A 97 12.70 -14.16 13.52
CA ASP A 97 12.67 -12.90 14.28
C ASP A 97 13.97 -12.14 14.00
N TYR A 98 13.94 -11.26 13.01
CA TYR A 98 15.05 -10.35 12.76
C TYR A 98 15.07 -9.27 13.86
N SER A 99 15.88 -9.51 14.88
CA SER A 99 16.22 -8.55 15.93
C SER A 99 17.33 -7.63 15.43
N ILE A 100 16.96 -6.57 14.72
CA ILE A 100 17.89 -5.48 14.43
C ILE A 100 18.06 -4.71 15.75
N PHE A 101 19.25 -4.75 16.34
CA PHE A 101 19.60 -3.96 17.53
C PHE A 101 18.82 -4.30 18.82
N GLY A 102 18.40 -5.56 19.01
CA GLY A 102 17.70 -5.99 20.23
C GLY A 102 16.26 -5.49 20.38
N LEU A 103 15.74 -4.75 19.37
CA LEU A 103 14.35 -4.36 19.30
C LEU A 103 13.59 -5.41 18.47
N PHE A 104 12.68 -6.16 19.11
CA PHE A 104 11.79 -7.10 18.43
C PHE A 104 10.89 -6.33 17.45
N LEU A 105 11.18 -6.42 16.15
CA LEU A 105 10.55 -5.59 15.12
C LEU A 105 9.26 -6.18 14.51
N PHE A 106 8.78 -7.32 15.01
CA PHE A 106 7.50 -7.87 14.60
C PHE A 106 6.76 -8.41 15.83
N ARG A 107 5.81 -7.63 16.34
CA ARG A 107 4.88 -8.11 17.36
C ARG A 107 3.66 -8.69 16.65
N SER A 108 3.55 -10.02 16.68
CA SER A 108 2.37 -10.80 16.30
C SER A 108 1.12 -10.31 17.03
#